data_AF-H6RDA8-F1
#
_entry.id   AF-H6RDA8-F1
#
_cell.length_a   1.000
_cell.length_b   1.000
_cell.length_c   1.000
_cell.angle_alpha   90.00
_cell.angle_beta   90.00
_cell.angle_gamma   90.00
#
_symmetry.space_group_name_H-M   'P 1'
#
loop_
_entity.id
_entity.type
_entity.pdbx_description
1 polymer ?
#
loop_
_entity_poly.entity_id
_entity_poly.type
_entity_poly.pdbx_seq_one_letter_code
_entity_poly.pdbx_strand_id
1 'polypeptide(L)'
;MTNAERVRTRLDPGLWSLRGRVTIAFAATSGLMSLALVLLVFARLGDDGVTLGQRVVNRPVLLICCALLAATLGAAVGIWVGRRVLRPLRDVAEAAAKIASGDLGIRLPDTHDQDLASTVDSFNRMVDSLQRRIDREHRLFGDVSHELRTPLTTLTASVEVLNRHRDDLPNARAGRLRWSPPR
;
A
#
# COMPACT_ATOMS: atom_id res chain seq x y z
N MET A 1 -45.12 -4.43 -11.09
CA MET A 1 -44.13 -5.50 -10.85
C MET A 1 -42.94 -4.86 -10.14
N THR A 2 -42.68 -5.32 -8.93
CA THR A 2 -41.94 -4.62 -7.86
C THR A 2 -40.43 -4.88 -7.91
N ASN A 3 -39.66 -3.95 -7.34
CA ASN A 3 -38.19 -3.87 -7.29
C ASN A 3 -37.46 -5.08 -6.63
N ALA A 4 -38.17 -6.16 -6.32
CA ALA A 4 -37.70 -7.31 -5.55
C ALA A 4 -37.04 -8.43 -6.39
N GLU A 5 -37.16 -8.41 -7.72
CA GLU A 5 -36.57 -9.45 -8.60
C GLU A 5 -35.14 -9.15 -9.08
N ARG A 6 -34.66 -7.90 -8.96
CA ARG A 6 -33.31 -7.53 -9.46
C ARG A 6 -32.15 -7.98 -8.57
N VAL A 7 -32.42 -8.57 -7.40
CA VAL A 7 -31.39 -8.99 -6.43
C VAL A 7 -31.05 -10.49 -6.54
N ARG A 8 -31.68 -11.24 -7.46
CA ARG A 8 -31.64 -12.71 -7.40
C ARG A 8 -30.55 -13.45 -8.18
N THR A 9 -29.66 -12.81 -8.94
CA THR A 9 -28.69 -13.57 -9.74
C THR A 9 -27.35 -12.86 -9.94
N ARG A 10 -26.50 -12.87 -8.92
CA ARG A 10 -25.04 -12.91 -9.05
C ARG A 10 -24.45 -13.68 -7.87
N LEU A 11 -24.73 -14.99 -7.82
CA LEU A 11 -23.79 -15.92 -7.20
C LEU A 11 -22.69 -16.12 -8.23
N ASP A 12 -21.69 -15.25 -8.18
CA ASP A 12 -20.51 -15.35 -9.04
C ASP A 12 -19.79 -16.67 -8.66
N PRO A 13 -19.59 -17.62 -9.59
CA PRO A 13 -18.91 -18.89 -9.29
C PRO A 13 -17.41 -18.73 -8.95
N GLY A 14 -16.92 -17.49 -8.83
CA GLY A 14 -15.56 -17.12 -8.41
C GLY A 14 -15.35 -16.98 -6.88
N LEU A 15 -16.32 -17.40 -6.05
CA LEU A 15 -16.37 -17.19 -4.59
C LEU A 15 -15.26 -17.85 -3.75
N TRP A 16 -14.26 -18.48 -4.34
CA TRP A 16 -13.08 -18.92 -3.58
C TRP A 16 -12.11 -17.76 -3.41
N SER A 17 -12.45 -16.82 -2.52
CA SER A 17 -11.53 -15.78 -2.05
C SER A 17 -10.20 -16.41 -1.62
N LEU A 18 -9.10 -15.65 -1.69
CA LEU A 18 -7.78 -16.17 -1.30
C LEU A 18 -7.82 -16.75 0.12
N ARG A 19 -8.58 -16.10 1.01
CA ARG A 19 -8.91 -16.59 2.34
C ARG A 19 -9.63 -17.94 2.31
N GLY A 20 -10.67 -18.12 1.48
CA GLY A 20 -11.38 -19.40 1.35
C GLY A 20 -10.48 -20.55 0.89
N ARG A 21 -9.63 -20.33 -0.11
CA ARG A 21 -8.70 -21.37 -0.59
C ARG A 21 -7.63 -21.71 0.44
N VAL A 22 -7.11 -20.69 1.13
CA VAL A 22 -6.12 -20.86 2.20
C VAL A 22 -6.74 -21.53 3.42
N THR A 23 -7.96 -21.16 3.83
CA THR A 23 -8.63 -21.78 4.97
C THR A 23 -9.00 -23.23 4.67
N ILE A 24 -9.38 -23.57 3.44
CA ILE A 24 -9.65 -24.96 3.05
C ILE A 24 -8.37 -25.78 3.00
N ALA A 25 -7.29 -25.26 2.42
CA ALA A 25 -6.00 -25.95 2.42
C ALA A 25 -5.50 -26.14 3.86
N PHE A 26 -5.59 -25.10 4.69
CA PHE A 26 -5.22 -25.15 6.10
C PHE A 26 -6.09 -26.14 6.88
N ALA A 27 -7.42 -26.10 6.73
CA ALA A 27 -8.35 -27.01 7.39
C ALA A 27 -8.15 -28.46 6.95
N ALA A 28 -7.87 -28.71 5.66
CA ALA A 28 -7.54 -30.03 5.16
C ALA A 28 -6.24 -30.56 5.77
N THR A 29 -5.19 -29.72 5.83
CA THR A 29 -3.90 -30.11 6.44
C THR A 29 -4.00 -30.34 7.95
N SER A 30 -4.68 -29.44 8.68
CA SER A 30 -4.93 -29.57 10.12
C SER A 30 -5.82 -30.77 10.45
N GLY A 31 -6.86 -31.01 9.65
CA GLY A 31 -7.75 -32.15 9.78
C GLY A 31 -7.04 -33.48 9.53
N LEU A 32 -6.20 -33.57 8.50
CA LEU A 32 -5.37 -34.76 8.25
C LEU A 32 -4.36 -34.99 9.38
N MET A 33 -3.75 -33.93 9.91
CA MET A 33 -2.83 -34.02 11.06
C MET A 33 -3.54 -34.49 12.33
N SER A 34 -4.71 -33.95 12.61
CA SER A 34 -5.55 -34.36 13.74
C SER A 34 -6.02 -35.80 13.59
N LEU A 35 -6.47 -36.21 12.41
CA LEU A 35 -6.88 -37.58 12.10
C LEU A 35 -5.73 -38.57 12.29
N ALA A 36 -4.53 -38.24 11.78
CA ALA A 36 -3.34 -39.07 11.92
C ALA A 36 -2.93 -39.22 13.40
N LEU A 37 -3.00 -38.15 14.18
CA LEU A 37 -2.74 -38.18 15.63
C LEU A 37 -3.77 -39.03 16.37
N VAL A 38 -5.07 -38.89 16.05
CA VAL A 38 -6.17 -39.65 16.67
C VAL A 38 -6.05 -41.14 16.35
N LEU A 39 -5.79 -41.50 15.09
CA LEU A 39 -5.55 -42.90 14.69
C LEU A 39 -4.36 -43.51 15.43
N LEU A 40 -3.30 -42.73 15.65
CA LEU A 40 -2.11 -43.16 16.37
C LEU A 40 -2.38 -43.38 17.87
N VAL A 41 -3.09 -42.45 18.51
CA VAL A 41 -3.51 -42.57 19.92
C VAL A 41 -4.43 -43.77 20.10
N PHE A 42 -5.37 -44.00 19.17
CA PHE A 42 -6.27 -45.15 19.19
C PHE A 42 -5.53 -46.47 18.98
N ALA A 43 -4.60 -46.52 18.03
CA ALA A 43 -3.74 -47.68 17.80
C ALA A 43 -2.78 -47.96 18.97
N ARG A 44 -2.53 -46.97 19.85
CA ARG A 44 -1.74 -47.15 21.08
C ARG A 44 -2.57 -47.58 22.28
N LEU A 45 -3.72 -46.96 22.51
CA LEU A 45 -4.62 -47.31 23.62
C LEU A 45 -5.29 -48.67 23.41
N GLY A 46 -5.44 -49.10 22.15
CA GLY A 46 -5.97 -50.43 21.81
C GLY A 46 -4.97 -51.59 21.97
N ASP A 47 -3.68 -51.32 22.22
CA ASP A 47 -2.60 -52.32 22.27
C ASP A 47 -2.19 -52.70 23.71
N ASP A 48 -2.89 -52.17 24.73
CA ASP A 48 -2.66 -52.51 26.15
C ASP A 48 -3.33 -53.84 26.57
N GLY A 49 -3.81 -54.62 25.59
CA GLY A 49 -4.35 -55.96 25.78
C GLY A 49 -3.47 -57.02 25.10
N VAL A 50 -2.55 -57.61 25.86
CA VAL A 50 -1.88 -58.89 25.57
C VAL A 50 -0.80 -58.85 24.48
N THR A 51 0.47 -58.65 24.86
CA THR A 51 1.58 -59.57 24.56
C THR A 51 2.89 -59.11 25.22
N LEU A 52 3.37 -59.91 26.18
CA LEU A 52 4.71 -59.85 26.73
C LEU A 52 5.72 -60.38 25.70
N GLY A 53 6.69 -59.56 25.29
CA GLY A 53 7.91 -60.02 24.61
C GLY A 53 7.98 -59.79 23.10
N GLN A 54 9.08 -59.14 22.68
CA GLN A 54 9.58 -59.08 21.30
C GLN A 54 8.75 -58.30 20.26
N ARG A 55 8.97 -56.97 20.20
CA ARG A 55 9.14 -56.11 18.98
C ARG A 55 9.04 -54.61 19.33
N VAL A 56 9.98 -54.09 20.12
CA VAL A 56 10.06 -52.65 20.46
C VAL A 56 10.90 -51.85 19.43
N VAL A 57 11.61 -52.53 18.52
CA VAL A 57 12.64 -51.91 17.67
C VAL A 57 12.09 -51.13 16.46
N ASN A 58 10.83 -51.35 16.02
CA ASN A 58 10.24 -50.61 14.88
C ASN A 58 9.43 -49.36 15.26
N ARG A 59 9.33 -49.02 16.55
CA ARG A 59 8.47 -47.93 17.03
C ARG A 59 9.04 -46.50 16.89
N PRO A 60 10.37 -46.23 16.93
CA PRO A 60 10.86 -44.85 16.81
C PRO A 60 10.88 -44.36 15.35
N VAL A 61 11.11 -45.25 14.37
CA VAL A 61 11.19 -44.89 12.94
C VAL A 61 9.89 -44.28 12.44
N LEU A 62 8.74 -44.84 12.87
CA LEU A 62 7.43 -44.37 12.44
C LEU A 62 7.10 -42.99 13.01
N LEU A 63 7.48 -42.71 14.26
CA LEU A 63 7.35 -41.38 14.88
C LEU A 63 8.23 -40.34 14.18
N ILE A 64 9.47 -40.71 13.85
CA ILE A 64 10.40 -39.84 13.11
C ILE A 64 9.86 -39.54 11.72
N CYS A 65 9.39 -40.55 10.98
CA CYS A 65 8.78 -40.35 9.66
C CYS A 65 7.57 -39.43 9.71
N CYS A 66 6.67 -39.59 10.70
CA CYS A 66 5.52 -38.71 10.87
C CYS A 66 5.91 -37.28 11.27
N ALA A 67 6.87 -37.11 12.18
CA ALA A 67 7.37 -35.79 12.55
C ALA A 67 8.01 -35.08 11.35
N LEU A 68 8.77 -35.82 10.53
CA LEU A 68 9.36 -35.31 9.29
C LEU A 68 8.28 -34.92 8.27
N LEU A 69 7.24 -35.74 8.12
CA LEU A 69 6.14 -35.48 7.21
C LEU A 69 5.31 -34.27 7.65
N ALA A 70 5.03 -34.14 8.94
CA ALA A 70 4.37 -32.97 9.52
C ALA A 70 5.21 -31.69 9.34
N ALA A 71 6.51 -31.76 9.62
CA ALA A 71 7.42 -30.61 9.47
C ALA A 71 7.55 -30.17 8.00
N THR A 72 7.70 -31.11 7.07
CA THR A 72 7.80 -30.82 5.64
C THR A 72 6.51 -30.22 5.08
N LEU A 73 5.35 -30.75 5.46
CA LEU A 73 4.05 -30.19 5.07
C LEU A 73 3.82 -28.81 5.68
N GLY A 74 4.13 -28.62 6.97
CA GLY A 74 4.04 -27.32 7.63
C GLY A 74 4.93 -26.27 6.97
N ALA A 75 6.18 -26.63 6.64
CA ALA A 75 7.09 -25.76 5.91
C ALA A 75 6.59 -25.46 4.49
N ALA A 76 6.07 -26.46 3.77
CA ALA A 76 5.51 -26.26 2.44
C ALA A 76 4.31 -25.28 2.45
N VAL A 77 3.39 -25.43 3.41
CA VAL A 77 2.26 -24.51 3.59
C VAL A 77 2.75 -23.12 3.98
N GLY A 78 3.68 -23.01 4.94
CA GLY A 78 4.24 -21.74 5.36
C GLY A 78 4.92 -20.97 4.21
N ILE A 79 5.72 -21.67 3.41
CA ILE A 79 6.36 -21.10 2.22
C ILE A 79 5.31 -20.70 1.17
N TRP A 80 4.28 -21.51 0.98
CA TRP A 80 3.21 -21.24 0.01
C TRP A 80 2.40 -20.00 0.40
N VAL A 81 1.96 -19.91 1.66
CA VAL A 81 1.25 -18.74 2.21
C VAL A 81 2.16 -17.51 2.16
N GLY A 82 3.40 -17.62 2.61
CA GLY A 82 4.37 -16.52 2.60
C GLY A 82 4.58 -15.97 1.19
N ARG A 83 4.83 -16.83 0.20
CA ARG A 83 4.99 -16.39 -1.20
C ARG A 83 3.73 -15.78 -1.78
N ARG A 84 2.56 -16.24 -1.38
CA ARG A 84 1.29 -15.76 -1.94
C ARG A 84 0.85 -14.42 -1.35
N VAL A 85 1.10 -14.18 -0.06
CA VAL A 85 0.73 -12.94 0.64
C VAL A 85 1.78 -11.83 0.45
N LEU A 86 3.08 -12.17 0.43
CA LEU A 86 4.14 -11.15 0.34
C LEU A 86 4.37 -10.67 -1.10
N ARG A 87 4.03 -11.47 -2.12
CA ARG A 87 4.28 -11.07 -3.52
C ARG A 87 3.46 -9.84 -3.94
N PRO A 88 2.15 -9.76 -3.72
CA PRO A 88 1.39 -8.56 -4.09
C PRO A 88 1.79 -7.33 -3.28
N LEU A 89 2.20 -7.50 -2.02
CA LEU A 89 2.74 -6.40 -1.22
C LEU A 89 4.04 -5.85 -1.79
N ARG A 90 4.90 -6.72 -2.33
CA ARG A 90 6.10 -6.29 -3.07
C ARG A 90 5.73 -5.50 -4.32
N ASP A 91 4.73 -5.95 -5.08
CA ASP A 91 4.29 -5.25 -6.29
C ASP A 91 3.77 -3.83 -5.96
N VAL A 92 2.98 -3.69 -4.88
CA VAL A 92 2.53 -2.38 -4.37
C VAL A 92 3.72 -1.51 -3.94
N ALA A 93 4.67 -2.07 -3.18
CA ALA A 93 5.85 -1.34 -2.71
C ALA A 93 6.73 -0.87 -3.87
N GLU A 94 6.91 -1.70 -4.90
CA GLU A 94 7.66 -1.34 -6.11
C GLU A 94 6.96 -0.24 -6.90
N ALA A 95 5.64 -0.33 -7.09
CA ALA A 95 4.85 0.73 -7.73
C ALA A 95 4.94 2.05 -6.94
N ALA A 96 4.84 1.99 -5.62
CA ALA A 96 4.99 3.16 -4.75
C ALA A 96 6.39 3.79 -4.88
N ALA A 97 7.45 2.98 -4.96
CA ALA A 97 8.81 3.47 -5.15
C ALA A 97 8.99 4.19 -6.50
N LYS A 98 8.39 3.67 -7.57
CA LYS A 98 8.42 4.32 -8.90
C LYS A 98 7.64 5.65 -8.90
N ILE A 99 6.49 5.70 -8.25
CA ILE A 99 5.75 6.95 -8.05
C ILE A 99 6.57 7.97 -7.25
N ALA A 100 7.24 7.54 -6.19
CA ALA A 100 8.12 8.40 -5.41
C ALA A 100 9.30 8.95 -6.22
N SER A 101 9.74 8.23 -7.27
CA SER A 101 10.74 8.72 -8.23
C SER A 101 10.18 9.65 -9.32
N GLY A 102 8.87 9.92 -9.31
CA GLY A 102 8.20 10.85 -10.23
C GLY A 102 7.42 10.19 -11.37
N ASP A 103 7.44 8.85 -11.48
CA ASP A 103 6.65 8.13 -12.48
C ASP A 103 5.20 7.94 -12.00
N LEU A 104 4.39 8.97 -12.23
CA LEU A 104 2.96 8.99 -11.91
C LEU A 104 2.10 8.29 -12.96
N GLY A 105 2.67 7.73 -14.03
CA GLY A 105 1.93 6.98 -15.05
C GLY A 105 1.60 5.56 -14.62
N ILE A 106 2.32 5.03 -13.63
CA ILE A 106 2.17 3.65 -13.18
C ILE A 106 0.88 3.47 -12.40
N ARG A 107 0.16 2.40 -12.73
CA ARG A 107 -1.00 1.91 -11.98
C ARG A 107 -0.79 0.43 -11.68
N LEU A 108 -1.34 0.01 -10.54
CA LEU A 108 -1.40 -1.41 -10.23
C LEU A 108 -2.49 -2.07 -11.11
N PRO A 109 -2.23 -3.27 -11.66
CA PRO A 109 -3.21 -3.98 -12.48
C PRO A 109 -4.39 -4.46 -11.63
N ASP A 110 -5.56 -4.53 -12.26
CA ASP A 110 -6.77 -5.06 -11.61
C ASP A 110 -6.54 -6.49 -11.14
N THR A 111 -6.90 -6.75 -9.88
CA THR A 111 -6.79 -8.07 -9.26
C THR A 111 -8.16 -8.69 -9.09
N HIS A 112 -8.24 -9.99 -9.36
CA HIS A 112 -9.44 -10.79 -9.10
C HIS A 112 -9.54 -11.24 -7.64
N ASP A 113 -8.51 -10.97 -6.84
CA ASP A 113 -8.52 -11.24 -5.41
C ASP A 113 -9.27 -10.12 -4.68
N GLN A 114 -10.46 -10.45 -4.18
CA GLN A 114 -11.34 -9.51 -3.48
C GLN A 114 -10.67 -8.88 -2.25
N ASP A 115 -9.80 -9.61 -1.56
CA ASP A 115 -9.10 -9.10 -0.37
C ASP A 115 -8.09 -8.01 -0.77
N LEU A 116 -7.48 -8.11 -1.95
CA LEU A 116 -6.49 -7.17 -2.45
C LEU A 116 -7.09 -6.08 -3.34
N ALA A 117 -8.25 -6.32 -3.96
CA ALA A 117 -8.93 -5.41 -4.88
C ALA A 117 -9.15 -4.03 -4.26
N SER A 118 -9.59 -3.98 -3.00
CA SER A 118 -9.79 -2.72 -2.27
C SER A 118 -8.49 -1.93 -2.08
N THR A 119 -7.36 -2.61 -1.87
CA THR A 119 -6.04 -1.98 -1.71
C THR A 119 -5.52 -1.45 -3.04
N VAL A 120 -5.67 -2.22 -4.12
CA VAL A 120 -5.29 -1.80 -5.49
C VAL A 120 -6.10 -0.57 -5.91
N ASP A 121 -7.43 -0.58 -5.72
CA ASP A 121 -8.30 0.56 -6.02
C ASP A 121 -7.91 1.80 -5.20
N SER A 122 -7.72 1.64 -3.88
CA SER A 122 -7.30 2.74 -3.00
C SER A 122 -5.94 3.32 -3.40
N PHE A 123 -4.98 2.47 -3.77
CA PHE A 123 -3.68 2.89 -4.26
C PHE A 123 -3.82 3.70 -5.55
N ASN A 124 -4.51 3.17 -6.57
CA ASN A 124 -4.68 3.85 -7.85
C ASN A 124 -5.38 5.21 -7.69
N ARG A 125 -6.42 5.30 -6.84
CA ARG A 125 -7.08 6.57 -6.52
C ARG A 125 -6.16 7.58 -5.84
N MET A 126 -5.25 7.12 -4.99
CA MET A 126 -4.22 7.97 -4.39
C MET A 126 -3.31 8.56 -5.47
N VAL A 127 -2.87 7.75 -6.44
CA VAL A 127 -2.04 8.22 -7.57
C VAL A 127 -2.78 9.25 -8.42
N ASP A 128 -4.05 9.00 -8.75
CA ASP A 128 -4.88 9.95 -9.51
C ASP A 128 -5.09 11.27 -8.77
N SER A 129 -5.21 11.21 -7.44
CA SER A 129 -5.30 12.41 -6.60
C SER A 129 -3.98 13.21 -6.62
N LEU A 130 -2.85 12.52 -6.52
CA LEU A 130 -1.52 13.13 -6.57
C LEU A 130 -1.25 13.79 -7.93
N GLN A 131 -1.51 13.10 -9.02
CA GLN A 131 -1.34 13.61 -10.38
C GLN A 131 -2.21 14.87 -10.60
N ARG A 132 -3.48 14.84 -10.19
CA ARG A 132 -4.36 16.02 -10.28
C ARG A 132 -3.88 17.22 -9.46
N ARG A 133 -3.18 17.01 -8.34
CA ARG A 133 -2.62 18.10 -7.53
C ARG A 133 -1.44 18.74 -8.25
N ILE A 134 -0.53 17.93 -8.77
CA ILE A 134 0.65 18.38 -9.53
C ILE A 134 0.22 19.15 -10.79
N ASP A 135 -0.77 18.64 -11.53
CA ASP A 135 -1.29 19.32 -12.72
C ASP A 135 -1.89 20.70 -12.41
N ARG A 136 -2.51 20.86 -11.23
CA ARG A 136 -3.02 22.17 -10.79
C ARG A 136 -1.89 23.11 -10.42
N GLU A 137 -0.87 22.61 -9.74
CA GLU A 137 0.30 23.40 -9.35
C GLU A 137 1.04 23.93 -10.58
N HIS A 138 1.25 23.10 -11.61
CA HIS A 138 1.84 23.53 -12.88
C HIS A 138 1.03 24.61 -13.60
N ARG A 139 -0.30 24.51 -13.61
CA ARG A 139 -1.16 25.55 -14.18
C ARG A 139 -1.01 26.88 -13.43
N LEU A 140 -0.94 26.84 -12.10
CA LEU A 140 -0.74 28.04 -11.28
C LEU A 140 0.60 28.72 -11.56
N PHE A 141 1.70 27.97 -11.72
CA PHE A 141 2.98 28.58 -12.07
C PHE A 141 2.99 29.22 -13.46
N GLY A 142 2.26 28.61 -14.42
CA GLY A 142 2.03 29.21 -15.73
C GLY A 142 1.29 30.54 -15.61
N ASP A 143 0.16 30.55 -14.90
CA ASP A 143 -0.71 31.73 -14.77
C ASP A 143 -0.03 32.85 -13.96
N VAL A 144 0.63 32.53 -12.85
CA VAL A 144 1.32 33.51 -11.98
C VAL A 144 2.46 34.21 -12.73
N SER A 145 3.21 33.51 -13.58
CA SER A 145 4.30 34.14 -14.35
C SER A 145 3.77 35.21 -15.30
N HIS A 146 2.59 34.99 -15.87
CA HIS A 146 1.93 35.96 -16.74
C HIS A 146 1.32 37.12 -15.95
N GLU A 147 0.73 36.83 -14.78
CA GLU A 147 0.13 37.86 -13.93
C GLU A 147 1.16 38.73 -13.20
N LEU A 148 2.36 38.23 -12.92
CA LEU A 148 3.44 39.02 -12.30
C LEU A 148 4.18 39.94 -13.27
N ARG A 149 4.22 39.60 -14.58
CA ARG A 149 4.89 40.45 -15.58
C ARG A 149 4.29 41.85 -15.63
N THR A 150 2.96 41.95 -15.57
CA THR A 150 2.24 43.22 -15.62
C THR A 150 2.53 44.16 -14.43
N PRO A 151 2.35 43.76 -13.15
CA PRO A 151 2.65 44.61 -12.00
C PRO A 151 4.14 44.96 -11.90
N LEU A 152 5.04 44.04 -12.30
CA LEU A 152 6.47 44.31 -12.31
C LEU A 152 6.82 45.38 -13.35
N THR A 153 6.21 45.32 -14.54
CA THR A 153 6.33 46.37 -15.57
C THR A 153 5.84 47.72 -15.05
N THR A 154 4.70 47.75 -14.34
CA THR A 154 4.17 48.97 -13.73
C THR A 154 5.10 49.56 -12.66
N LEU A 155 5.68 48.71 -11.79
CA LEU A 155 6.66 49.15 -10.80
C LEU A 155 7.93 49.69 -11.46
N THR A 156 8.45 49.01 -12.48
CA THR A 156 9.62 49.49 -13.22
C THR A 156 9.35 50.83 -13.90
N ALA A 157 8.18 50.99 -14.54
CA ALA A 157 7.76 52.26 -15.12
C ALA A 157 7.65 53.38 -14.07
N SER A 158 7.16 53.06 -12.87
CA SER A 158 7.07 54.03 -11.77
C SER A 158 8.46 54.48 -11.30
N VAL A 159 9.39 53.53 -11.14
CA VAL A 159 10.80 53.82 -10.79
C VAL A 159 11.49 54.64 -11.90
N GLU A 160 11.23 54.33 -13.17
CA GLU A 160 11.75 55.07 -14.32
C GLU A 160 11.30 56.54 -14.29
N VAL A 161 10.02 56.80 -13.99
CA VAL A 161 9.47 58.17 -13.85
C VAL A 161 10.12 58.90 -12.67
N LEU A 162 10.24 58.24 -11.51
CA LEU A 162 10.91 58.77 -10.34
C LEU A 162 12.38 59.13 -10.62
N ASN A 163 13.09 58.29 -11.37
CA ASN A 163 14.48 58.52 -11.72
C ASN A 163 14.62 59.66 -12.77
N ARG A 164 13.68 59.78 -13.70
CA ARG A 164 13.67 60.87 -14.71
C ARG A 164 13.44 62.25 -14.08
N HIS A 165 12.63 62.33 -13.03
CA HIS A 165 12.41 63.57 -12.28
C HIS A 165 13.39 63.77 -11.12
N ARG A 166 14.40 62.91 -10.96
CA ARG A 166 15.40 63.01 -9.89
C ARG A 166 16.21 64.29 -9.97
N ASP A 167 16.49 64.77 -11.17
CA ASP A 167 17.27 65.98 -11.42
C ASP A 167 16.43 67.27 -11.29
N ASP A 168 15.09 67.14 -11.28
CA ASP A 168 14.13 68.24 -11.03
C ASP A 168 13.74 68.37 -9.55
N LEU A 169 14.10 67.38 -8.71
CA LEU A 169 13.83 67.46 -7.28
C LEU A 169 14.73 68.55 -6.66
N PRO A 170 14.15 69.57 -5.98
CA PRO A 170 14.93 70.62 -5.35
C PRO A 170 15.93 69.99 -4.37
N ASN A 171 17.21 70.30 -4.53
CA ASN A 171 18.30 69.82 -3.70
C ASN A 171 17.93 69.95 -2.21
N ALA A 172 17.52 68.84 -1.57
CA ALA A 172 17.22 68.74 -0.14
C ALA A 172 18.49 68.84 0.75
N ARG A 173 19.48 69.62 0.29
CA ARG A 173 20.69 70.02 1.03
C ARG A 173 20.70 71.52 1.36
N ALA A 174 19.73 72.30 0.88
CA ALA A 174 19.66 73.74 1.14
C ALA A 174 18.68 74.09 2.29
N GLY A 175 18.80 73.41 3.42
CA GLY A 175 17.89 73.61 4.56
C GLY A 175 18.46 73.03 5.83
N ARG A 176 19.65 73.51 6.22
CA ARG A 176 20.24 73.28 7.53
C ARG A 176 19.27 73.86 8.56
N LEU A 177 18.33 73.03 9.03
CA LEU A 177 17.42 73.38 10.11
C LEU A 177 18.27 73.75 11.32
N ARG A 178 18.34 75.05 11.59
CA ARG A 178 18.92 75.62 12.80
C ARG A 178 18.02 75.23 13.96
N TRP A 179 18.25 74.05 14.50
CA TRP A 179 17.64 73.61 15.76
C TRP A 179 18.19 74.48 16.89
N SER A 180 17.30 75.16 17.62
CA SER A 180 17.63 75.91 18.83
C SER A 180 16.93 75.24 20.01
N PRO A 181 17.66 74.76 21.03
CA PRO A 181 17.04 74.14 22.19
C PRO A 181 16.29 75.18 23.03
N PRO A 182 15.17 74.80 23.66
CA PRO A 182 14.54 75.61 24.71
C PRO A 182 15.39 75.57 25.98
N ARG A 183 15.43 76.70 26.70
CA ARG A 183 16.14 76.86 27.98
C ARG A 183 15.37 76.26 29.14
#